data_AF-A0A7C5HM10-F1
#
_entry.id   AF-A0A7C5HM10-F1
#
_cell.length_a   1.000
_cell.length_b   1.000
_cell.length_c   1.000
_cell.angle_alpha   90.00
_cell.angle_beta   90.00
_cell.angle_gamma   90.00
#
_symmetry.space_group_name_H-M   'P 1'
#
loop_
_entity.id
_entity.type
_entity.pdbx_description
1 polymer ?
#
loop_
_entity_poly.entity_id
_entity_poly.type
_entity_poly.pdbx_seq_one_letter_code
_entity_poly.pdbx_strand_id
1 'polypeptide(L)'
;MWKNEREMNMGKAAMHLLVSIGEIMDTIREAVTLLERGKSSEGMAQLTAAIENVREEIANWEGASGETPLPRQELVGELQAVLEELLAARTALETATSFGS
;
A
#
# COMPACT_ATOMS: atom_id res chain seq x y z
N MET A 1 32.92 -11.42 -9.18
CA MET A 1 31.85 -10.84 -10.03
C MET A 1 30.46 -11.06 -9.43
N TRP A 2 30.12 -12.28 -9.01
CA TRP A 2 28.83 -12.67 -8.40
C TRP A 2 28.38 -11.98 -7.08
N LYS A 3 29.29 -11.33 -6.36
CA LYS A 3 28.94 -10.64 -5.09
C LYS A 3 28.34 -9.25 -5.37
N ASN A 4 28.90 -8.52 -6.32
CA ASN A 4 28.45 -7.17 -6.68
C ASN A 4 27.07 -7.16 -7.37
N GLU A 5 26.76 -8.20 -8.16
CA GLU A 5 25.45 -8.32 -8.82
C GLU A 5 24.32 -8.59 -7.82
N ARG A 6 24.58 -9.41 -6.80
CA ARG A 6 23.61 -9.68 -5.73
C ARG A 6 23.31 -8.44 -4.90
N GLU A 7 24.34 -7.72 -4.46
CA GLU A 7 24.17 -6.48 -3.70
C GLU A 7 23.42 -5.42 -4.52
N MET A 8 23.72 -5.31 -5.82
CA MET A 8 23.00 -4.41 -6.73
C MET A 8 21.52 -4.80 -6.89
N ASN A 9 21.21 -6.09 -7.00
CA ASN A 9 19.82 -6.55 -7.14
C ASN A 9 19.00 -6.32 -5.86
N MET A 10 19.59 -6.56 -4.67
CA MET A 10 18.95 -6.23 -3.40
C MET A 10 18.73 -4.71 -3.25
N GLY A 11 19.71 -3.89 -3.62
CA GLY A 11 19.57 -2.44 -3.60
C GLY A 11 18.44 -1.93 -4.51
N LYS A 12 18.28 -2.53 -5.70
CA LYS A 12 17.15 -2.22 -6.58
C LYS A 12 15.83 -2.62 -5.97
N ALA A 13 15.71 -3.83 -5.41
CA ALA A 13 14.49 -4.29 -4.76
C ALA A 13 14.09 -3.38 -3.57
N ALA A 14 15.08 -2.92 -2.78
CA ALA A 14 14.85 -1.98 -1.69
C ALA A 14 14.36 -0.61 -2.19
N MET A 15 14.95 -0.10 -3.27
CA MET A 15 14.50 1.15 -3.91
C MET A 15 13.07 1.02 -4.45
N HIS A 16 12.74 -0.09 -5.11
CA HIS A 16 11.39 -0.36 -5.60
C HIS A 16 10.37 -0.37 -4.47
N LEU A 17 10.71 -1.01 -3.33
CA LEU A 17 9.87 -1.00 -2.15
C LEU A 17 9.60 0.42 -1.65
N LEU A 18 10.64 1.24 -1.51
CA LEU A 18 10.50 2.62 -1.00
C LEU A 18 9.65 3.48 -1.93
N VAL A 19 9.79 3.31 -3.25
CA VAL A 19 8.95 4.00 -4.23
C VAL A 19 7.50 3.56 -4.12
N SER A 20 7.23 2.25 -4.07
CA SER A 20 5.88 1.69 -3.93
C SER A 20 5.19 2.19 -2.65
N ILE A 21 5.89 2.16 -1.52
CA ILE A 21 5.37 2.70 -0.25
C ILE A 21 5.07 4.20 -0.37
N GLY A 22 5.94 4.97 -1.03
CA GLY A 22 5.72 6.40 -1.26
C GLY A 22 4.43 6.66 -2.07
N GLU A 23 4.21 5.90 -3.14
CA GLU A 23 3.03 6.01 -4.00
C GLU A 23 1.74 5.62 -3.26
N ILE A 24 1.79 4.58 -2.43
CA ILE A 24 0.67 4.19 -1.55
C ILE A 24 0.35 5.33 -0.58
N MET A 25 1.36 5.90 0.09
CA MET A 25 1.19 7.00 1.05
C MET A 25 0.61 8.25 0.40
N ASP A 26 1.04 8.59 -0.82
CA ASP A 26 0.54 9.74 -1.56
C ASP A 26 -0.93 9.54 -1.96
N THR A 27 -1.31 8.32 -2.36
CA THR A 27 -2.69 7.96 -2.69
C THR A 27 -3.60 8.05 -1.47
N ILE A 28 -3.15 7.57 -0.30
CA ILE A 28 -3.87 7.71 0.97
C ILE A 28 -4.05 9.19 1.33
N ARG A 29 -3.00 10.00 1.19
CA ARG A 29 -3.06 11.45 1.49
C ARG A 29 -4.05 12.17 0.58
N GLU A 30 -4.08 11.81 -0.70
CA GLU A 30 -5.05 12.36 -1.65
C GLU A 30 -6.47 11.96 -1.28
N ALA A 31 -6.71 10.69 -0.94
CA ALA A 31 -8.01 10.21 -0.47
C ALA A 31 -8.51 11.03 0.73
N VAL A 32 -7.67 11.20 1.76
CA VAL A 32 -8.00 12.02 2.95
C VAL A 32 -8.30 13.46 2.56
N THR A 33 -7.46 14.08 1.73
CA THR A 33 -7.66 15.47 1.28
C THR A 33 -9.00 15.66 0.56
N LEU A 34 -9.40 14.71 -0.27
CA LEU A 34 -10.68 14.75 -0.99
C LEU A 34 -11.86 14.57 -0.03
N LEU A 35 -11.77 13.63 0.91
CA LEU A 35 -12.78 13.39 1.94
C LEU A 35 -12.99 14.63 2.82
N GLU A 36 -11.91 15.29 3.27
CA GLU A 36 -11.97 16.52 4.08
C GLU A 36 -12.63 17.69 3.32
N ARG A 37 -12.51 17.70 1.99
CA ARG A 37 -13.16 18.70 1.12
C ARG A 37 -14.61 18.36 0.78
N GLY A 38 -15.18 17.30 1.35
CA GLY A 38 -16.54 16.83 1.07
C GLY A 38 -16.71 16.15 -0.28
N LYS A 39 -15.61 15.85 -0.99
CA LYS A 39 -15.63 15.12 -2.27
C LYS A 39 -15.66 13.61 -2.03
N SER A 40 -16.72 13.14 -1.37
CA SER A 40 -16.79 11.76 -0.85
C SER A 40 -16.57 10.69 -1.92
N SER A 41 -17.18 10.83 -3.11
CA SER A 41 -17.00 9.84 -4.19
C SER A 41 -15.57 9.78 -4.71
N GLU A 42 -14.90 10.92 -4.89
CA GLU A 42 -13.50 10.97 -5.36
C GLU A 42 -12.55 10.44 -4.27
N GLY A 43 -12.78 10.83 -3.02
CA GLY A 43 -11.99 10.36 -1.88
C GLY A 43 -12.12 8.84 -1.64
N MET A 44 -13.33 8.29 -1.77
CA MET A 44 -13.55 6.84 -1.69
C MET A 44 -12.92 6.07 -2.86
N ALA A 45 -12.90 6.67 -4.06
CA ALA A 45 -12.20 6.08 -5.20
C ALA A 45 -10.69 6.02 -4.96
N GLN A 46 -10.09 7.10 -4.43
CA GLN A 46 -8.66 7.10 -4.09
C GLN A 46 -8.33 6.15 -2.93
N LEU A 47 -9.19 6.04 -1.91
CA LEU A 47 -9.01 5.05 -0.86
C LEU A 47 -9.04 3.62 -1.41
N THR A 48 -9.92 3.36 -2.39
CA THR A 48 -9.96 2.05 -3.08
C THR A 48 -8.68 1.80 -3.86
N ALA A 49 -8.15 2.81 -4.56
CA ALA A 49 -6.88 2.70 -5.26
C ALA A 49 -5.71 2.38 -4.30
N ALA A 50 -5.65 3.04 -3.14
CA ALA A 50 -4.64 2.74 -2.13
C ALA A 50 -4.73 1.29 -1.62
N ILE A 51 -5.95 0.77 -1.41
CA ILE A 51 -6.19 -0.63 -1.01
C ILE A 51 -5.66 -1.60 -2.06
N GLU A 52 -5.93 -1.35 -3.34
CA GLU A 52 -5.45 -2.21 -4.42
C GLU A 52 -3.93 -2.15 -4.57
N ASN A 53 -3.32 -0.97 -4.45
CA ASN A 53 -1.85 -0.83 -4.48
C ASN A 53 -1.18 -1.66 -3.36
N VAL A 54 -1.75 -1.65 -2.14
CA VAL A 54 -1.23 -2.48 -1.03
C VAL A 54 -1.39 -3.98 -1.34
N ARG A 55 -2.53 -4.40 -1.92
CA ARG A 55 -2.75 -5.80 -2.32
C ARG A 55 -1.76 -6.26 -3.38
N GLU A 56 -1.51 -5.43 -4.39
CA GLU A 56 -0.52 -5.70 -5.42
C GLU A 56 0.89 -5.83 -4.82
N GLU A 57 1.27 -4.94 -3.90
CA GLU A 57 2.55 -5.02 -3.22
C GLU A 57 2.70 -6.32 -2.40
N ILE A 58 1.67 -6.72 -1.66
CA ILE A 58 1.64 -8.01 -0.94
C ILE A 58 1.87 -9.17 -1.91
N ALA A 59 1.12 -9.22 -3.01
CA ALA A 59 1.23 -10.28 -4.00
C ALA A 59 2.63 -10.33 -4.64
N ASN A 60 3.24 -9.17 -4.89
CA ASN A 60 4.61 -9.07 -5.40
C ASN A 60 5.62 -9.68 -4.44
N TRP A 61 5.50 -9.42 -3.13
CA TRP A 61 6.41 -9.96 -2.13
C TRP A 61 6.19 -11.44 -1.81
N GLU A 62 4.94 -11.91 -1.81
CA GLU A 62 4.62 -13.33 -1.67
C GLU A 62 5.14 -14.14 -2.87
N GLY A 63 4.96 -13.60 -4.09
CA GLY A 63 5.40 -14.20 -5.35
C GLY A 63 6.89 -14.05 -5.66
N ALA A 64 7.62 -13.19 -4.93
CA ALA A 64 9.04 -12.97 -5.15
C ALA A 64 9.81 -14.30 -4.99
N SER A 65 10.66 -14.65 -5.96
CA SER A 65 11.59 -15.77 -5.84
C SER A 65 13.01 -15.24 -5.61
N GLY A 66 13.69 -15.75 -4.59
CA GLY A 66 15.06 -15.35 -4.24
C GLY A 66 15.19 -14.52 -2.96
N GLU A 67 16.43 -14.06 -2.72
CA GLU A 67 16.79 -13.21 -1.57
C GLU A 67 16.08 -11.86 -1.66
N THR A 68 15.38 -11.49 -0.59
CA THR A 68 14.68 -10.22 -0.44
C THR A 68 15.51 -9.25 0.42
N PRO A 69 15.45 -7.94 0.17
CA PRO A 69 16.22 -6.94 0.93
C PRO A 69 15.78 -6.85 2.40
N LEU A 70 14.56 -7.27 2.72
CA LEU A 70 14.00 -7.34 4.06
C LEU A 70 13.48 -8.76 4.35
N PRO A 71 13.31 -9.14 5.63
CA PRO A 71 12.63 -10.38 5.99
C PRO A 71 11.22 -10.38 5.41
N ARG A 72 10.97 -11.24 4.41
CA ARG A 72 9.72 -11.26 3.65
C ARG A 72 8.48 -11.39 4.53
N GLN A 73 8.53 -12.28 5.53
CA GLN A 73 7.39 -12.53 6.42
C GLN A 73 7.02 -11.30 7.24
N GLU A 74 8.01 -10.57 7.74
CA GLU A 74 7.79 -9.32 8.48
C GLU A 74 7.21 -8.25 7.56
N LEU A 75 7.81 -8.04 6.39
CA LEU A 75 7.32 -7.06 5.42
C LEU A 75 5.88 -7.33 4.97
N VAL A 76 5.57 -8.58 4.61
CA VAL A 76 4.21 -8.96 4.21
C VAL A 76 3.23 -8.78 5.38
N GLY A 77 3.64 -9.13 6.61
CA GLY A 77 2.82 -8.91 7.80
C GLY A 77 2.49 -7.43 8.04
N GLU A 78 3.46 -6.54 7.89
CA GLU A 78 3.25 -5.08 8.00
C GLU A 78 2.31 -4.57 6.90
N LEU A 79 2.48 -5.01 5.65
CA LEU A 79 1.59 -4.63 4.55
C LEU A 79 0.16 -5.17 4.76
N GLN A 80 0.01 -6.37 5.32
CA GLN A 80 -1.30 -6.93 5.68
C GLN A 80 -1.97 -6.11 6.78
N ALA A 81 -1.23 -5.68 7.80
CA ALA A 81 -1.78 -4.80 8.84
C ALA A 81 -2.27 -3.46 8.27
N VAL A 82 -1.50 -2.84 7.37
CA VAL A 82 -1.92 -1.62 6.65
C VAL A 82 -3.19 -1.87 5.83
N LEU A 83 -3.28 -3.00 5.12
CA LEU A 83 -4.46 -3.37 4.36
C LEU A 83 -5.71 -3.50 5.24
N GLU A 84 -5.58 -4.13 6.40
CA GLU A 84 -6.68 -4.27 7.37
C GLU A 84 -7.18 -2.90 7.87
N GLU A 85 -6.26 -1.98 8.19
CA GLU A 85 -6.61 -0.62 8.62
C GLU A 85 -7.33 0.16 7.52
N LEU A 86 -6.86 0.08 6.27
CA LEU A 86 -7.49 0.76 5.14
C LEU A 86 -8.89 0.22 4.85
N LEU A 87 -9.09 -1.10 4.94
CA LEU A 87 -10.40 -1.73 4.80
C LEU A 87 -11.35 -1.30 5.91
N ALA A 88 -10.89 -1.27 7.17
CA ALA A 88 -11.68 -0.79 8.30
C ALA A 88 -12.07 0.69 8.13
N ALA A 89 -11.14 1.54 7.70
CA ALA A 89 -11.41 2.95 7.41
C ALA A 89 -12.47 3.11 6.31
N ARG A 90 -12.37 2.33 5.23
CA ARG A 90 -13.35 2.33 4.15
C ARG A 90 -14.75 1.95 4.65
N THR A 91 -14.88 0.88 5.43
CA THR A 91 -16.16 0.45 6.00
C THR A 91 -16.75 1.50 6.94
N ALA A 92 -15.91 2.15 7.76
CA ALA A 92 -16.36 3.24 8.64
C ALA A 92 -16.92 4.44 7.84
N LEU A 93 -16.24 4.81 6.75
CA LEU A 93 -16.68 5.89 5.85
C LEU A 93 -17.99 5.54 5.12
N GLU A 94 -18.11 4.32 4.59
CA GLU A 94 -19.35 3.84 3.95
C GLU A 94 -20.54 3.89 4.92
N THR A 95 -20.32 3.47 6.17
CA THR A 95 -21.32 3.53 7.22
C THR A 95 -21.72 4.97 7.54
N ALA A 96 -20.74 5.87 7.71
CA ALA A 96 -20.99 7.28 7.99
C ALA A 96 -21.77 7.98 6.87
N THR A 97 -21.46 7.69 5.61
CA THR A 97 -22.18 8.24 4.45
C THR A 97 -23.60 7.70 4.32
N SER A 98 -23.85 6.44 4.71
CA SER A 98 -25.17 5.81 4.66
C SER A 98 -26.15 6.38 5.69
N PHE A 99 -25.67 6.86 6.84
CA PHE A 99 -26.50 7.52 7.86
C PHE A 99 -26.72 9.02 7.61
N GLY A 100 -25.91 9.63 6.73
CA GLY A 100 -25.99 11.06 6.39
C GLY A 100 -26.80 11.39 5.13
N SER A 101 -27.41 10.37 4.50
CA SER A 101 -28.25 10.50 3.29
C SER A 101 -29.73 10.53 3.62
#